data_AF-A0A2P8AMP0-F1
#
_entry.id   AF-A0A2P8AMP0-F1
#
_cell.length_a   1.000
_cell.length_b   1.000
_cell.length_c   1.000
_cell.angle_alpha   90.00
_cell.angle_beta   90.00
_cell.angle_gamma   90.00
#
_symmetry.space_group_name_H-M   'P 1'
#
loop_
_entity.id
_entity.type
_entity.pdbx_description
1 polymer ?
#
loop_
_entity_poly.entity_id
_entity_poly.type
_entity_poly.pdbx_seq_one_letter_code
_entity_poly.pdbx_strand_id
1 'polypeptide(L)' 'MRGRLVDAGWGADLGFPALVLDPSGDPISVHVFESPDLPAHWSRLDRFEGPGYQCVEVNVHGPSGNVEASIYVLGT' A
#
# COMPACT_ATOMS: atom_id res chain seq x y z
N MET A 1 8.49 -6.12 -1.08
CA MET A 1 8.67 -5.27 0.12
C MET A 1 8.52 -6.12 1.39
N ARG A 2 8.73 -5.57 2.59
CA ARG A 2 8.55 -6.28 3.87
C ARG A 2 7.59 -5.56 4.80
N GLY A 3 6.80 -6.32 5.55
CA GLY A 3 5.79 -5.77 6.46
C GLY A 3 4.96 -6.82 7.17
N ARG A 4 3.82 -6.39 7.71
CA ARG A 4 2.82 -7.25 8.33
C ARG A 4 1.43 -6.87 7.84
N LEU A 5 0.56 -7.87 7.65
CA LEU A 5 -0.87 -7.67 7.44
C LEU A 5 -1.60 -7.74 8.79
N VAL A 6 -2.49 -6.80 9.04
CA VAL A 6 -3.26 -6.70 10.28
C VAL A 6 -4.74 -6.57 9.98
N ASP A 7 -5.55 -7.22 10.81
CA ASP A 7 -7.00 -7.15 10.75
C ASP A 7 -7.48 -5.82 11.37
N ALA A 8 -7.26 -4.74 10.62
CA ALA A 8 -7.57 -3.37 11.01
C ALA A 8 -7.82 -2.50 9.77
N GLY A 9 -8.47 -1.35 10.00
CA GLY A 9 -8.92 -0.45 8.93
C GLY A 9 -10.28 -0.85 8.36
N TRP A 10 -10.86 0.04 7.56
CA TRP A 10 -12.26 -0.12 7.12
C TRP A 10 -12.46 -1.30 6.16
N GLY A 11 -11.41 -1.72 5.45
CA GLY A 11 -11.45 -2.87 4.54
C GLY A 11 -11.37 -4.23 5.24
N ALA A 12 -11.00 -4.27 6.52
CA ALA A 12 -10.72 -5.52 7.23
C ALA A 12 -11.97 -6.41 7.36
N ASP A 13 -13.12 -5.80 7.69
CA ASP A 13 -14.43 -6.46 7.75
C ASP A 13 -14.88 -7.04 6.40
N LEU A 14 -14.28 -6.58 5.30
CA LEU A 14 -14.53 -7.06 3.94
C LEU A 14 -13.49 -8.12 3.49
N GLY A 15 -12.57 -8.51 4.37
CA GLY A 15 -11.49 -9.45 4.09
C GLY A 15 -10.22 -8.83 3.50
N PHE A 16 -10.09 -7.50 3.56
CA PHE A 16 -8.91 -6.77 3.09
C PHE A 16 -8.11 -6.23 4.29
N PRO A 17 -7.11 -6.98 4.80
CA PRO A 17 -6.30 -6.53 5.94
C PRO A 17 -5.45 -5.31 5.57
N ALA A 18 -5.20 -4.44 6.54
CA ALA A 18 -4.29 -3.32 6.36
C ALA A 18 -2.83 -3.76 6.37
N LEU A 19 -1.99 -3.00 5.67
CA LEU A 19 -0.55 -3.17 5.63
C LEU A 19 0.13 -2.27 6.68
N VAL A 20 1.06 -2.84 7.43
CA VAL A 20 2.04 -2.10 8.23
C VAL A 20 3.42 -2.37 7.66
N LEU A 21 4.18 -1.32 7.33
CA LEU A 21 5.56 -1.47 6.88
C LEU A 21 6.46 -1.86 8.05
N ASP A 22 7.27 -2.89 7.84
CA ASP A 22 8.22 -3.39 8.82
C ASP A 22 9.40 -4.03 8.06
N PRO A 23 10.59 -3.41 8.08
CA PRO A 23 11.79 -3.97 7.46
C PRO A 23 12.20 -5.33 8.04
N SER A 24 11.84 -5.61 9.30
CA SER A 24 12.07 -6.90 9.96
C SER A 24 10.92 -7.89 9.77
N GLY A 25 9.79 -7.43 9.21
CA GLY A 25 8.60 -8.22 8.94
C GLY A 25 8.79 -9.20 7.78
N ASP A 26 7.72 -9.88 7.39
CA ASP A 26 7.76 -10.90 6.35
C ASP A 26 7.73 -10.27 4.94
N PRO A 27 8.25 -10.96 3.92
CA PRO A 27 8.06 -10.55 2.53
C PRO A 27 6.58 -10.51 2.17
N ILE A 28 6.12 -9.38 1.65
CA ILE A 28 4.76 -9.21 1.14
C ILE A 28 4.81 -9.08 -0.38
N SER A 29 4.16 -10.02 -1.05
CA SER A 29 3.91 -9.98 -2.49
C SER A 29 2.82 -8.97 -2.80
N VAL A 30 3.09 -8.10 -3.76
CA VAL A 30 2.18 -7.04 -4.20
C VAL A 30 2.08 -7.03 -5.72
N HIS A 31 0.99 -6.45 -6.22
CA HIS A 31 0.89 -6.05 -7.62
C HIS A 31 1.20 -4.56 -7.73
N VAL A 32 2.04 -4.21 -8.70
CA VAL A 32 2.32 -2.81 -9.06
C VAL A 32 1.49 -2.48 -10.29
N PHE A 33 0.68 -1.43 -10.19
CA PHE A 33 -0.13 -0.92 -11.28
C PHE A 33 0.42 0.44 -11.73
N GLU A 34 0.48 0.66 -13.03
CA GLU A 34 0.87 1.92 -13.63
C GLU A 34 -0.27 2.48 -14.48
N SER A 35 -0.43 3.80 -14.47
CA SER A 35 -1.41 4.49 -15.32
C SER A 35 -0.99 5.94 -15.55
N PRO A 36 -1.09 6.46 -16.78
CA PRO A 36 -0.86 7.89 -17.04
C PRO A 36 -1.91 8.80 -16.37
N ASP A 37 -3.08 8.25 -15.99
CA ASP A 37 -4.17 9.01 -15.36
C ASP A 37 -4.02 9.10 -13.83
N LEU A 38 -3.05 8.39 -13.24
CA LEU A 38 -2.85 8.34 -11.79
C LEU A 38 -2.65 9.73 -11.16
N PRO A 39 -1.88 10.67 -11.76
CA PRO A 39 -1.73 12.02 -11.24
C PRO A 39 -3.07 12.77 -11.05
N ALA A 40 -4.06 12.51 -11.90
CA ALA A 40 -5.37 13.14 -11.83
C ALA A 40 -6.31 12.46 -10.80
N HIS A 41 -5.93 11.28 -10.28
CA HIS A 41 -6.80 10.45 -9.44
C HIS A 41 -6.30 10.21 -8.02
N TRP A 42 -5.09 10.66 -7.66
CA TRP A 42 -4.54 10.54 -6.29
C TRP A 42 -5.51 11.02 -5.21
N SER A 43 -6.05 12.23 -5.33
CA SER A 43 -6.97 12.76 -4.32
C SER A 43 -8.28 11.97 -4.18
N ARG A 44 -8.69 11.22 -5.23
CA ARG A 44 -9.84 10.32 -5.14
C ARG A 44 -9.49 9.05 -4.37
N LEU A 45 -8.29 8.51 -4.59
CA LEU A 45 -7.77 7.34 -3.87
C LEU A 45 -7.56 7.67 -2.39
N ASP A 46 -6.96 8.83 -2.07
CA ASP A 46 -6.74 9.27 -0.69
C ASP A 46 -8.05 9.37 0.10
N ARG A 47 -9.09 9.93 -0.53
CA ARG A 47 -10.41 10.04 0.09
C ARG A 47 -11.12 8.69 0.24
N PHE A 48 -10.88 7.76 -0.68
CA PHE A 48 -11.45 6.41 -0.61
C PHE A 48 -10.86 5.64 0.58
N GLU A 49 -9.54 5.70 0.76
CA GLU A 49 -8.86 5.05 1.88
C GLU A 49 -9.16 5.75 3.22
N GLY A 50 -9.30 7.08 3.17
CA GLY A 50 -9.68 7.89 4.31
C GLY A 50 -8.54 8.08 5.33
N PRO A 51 -8.84 8.73 6.47
CA PRO A 51 -7.82 9.16 7.42
C PRO A 51 -7.13 8.01 8.18
N GLY A 52 -7.64 6.79 8.06
CA GLY A 52 -7.04 5.59 8.68
C GLY A 52 -5.81 5.07 7.95
N TYR A 53 -5.45 5.66 6.80
CA TYR A 53 -4.33 5.23 5.98
C TYR A 53 -3.45 6.41 5.56
N GLN A 54 -2.21 6.09 5.22
CA GLN A 54 -1.20 7.02 4.73
C GLN A 54 -0.64 6.49 3.41
N CYS A 55 -0.62 7.32 2.37
CA CYS A 55 0.07 6.98 1.12
C CYS A 55 1.56 7.27 1.29
N VAL A 56 2.41 6.26 1.13
CA VAL A 56 3.86 6.37 1.30
C VAL A 56 4.59 5.75 0.11
N GLU A 57 5.78 6.26 -0.18
CA GLU A 57 6.67 5.68 -1.20
C GLU A 57 7.40 4.44 -0.64
N VAL A 58 7.48 3.39 -1.45
CA VAL A 58 8.16 2.14 -1.12
C VAL A 58 8.97 1.64 -2.30
N ASN A 59 9.99 0.86 -1.99
CA ASN A 59 10.74 0.10 -2.99
C ASN A 59 10.20 -1.33 -3.09
N VAL A 60 9.71 -1.70 -4.27
CA VAL A 60 9.20 -3.04 -4.58
C VAL A 60 10.23 -3.78 -5.42
N HIS A 61 10.69 -4.91 -4.91
CA HIS A 61 11.53 -5.84 -5.66
C HIS A 61 10.68 -6.58 -6.70
N GLY A 62 10.89 -6.28 -7.98
CA GLY A 62 10.27 -6.97 -9.10
C GLY A 62 11.25 -7.85 -9.88
N PRO A 63 10.77 -8.67 -10.83
CA PRO A 63 11.60 -9.55 -11.65
C PRO A 63 12.66 -8.80 -12.48
N SER A 64 12.34 -7.58 -12.90
CA SER A 64 13.20 -6.72 -13.72
C SER A 64 14.07 -5.75 -12.88
N GLY A 65 14.04 -5.89 -11.56
CA GLY A 65 14.70 -4.99 -10.61
C GLY A 65 13.72 -4.25 -9.70
N ASN A 66 14.26 -3.27 -9.01
CA ASN A 66 13.53 -2.48 -8.02
C ASN A 66 12.67 -1.41 -8.70
N VAL A 67 11.44 -1.24 -8.23
CA VAL A 67 10.50 -0.22 -8.70
C VAL A 67 10.07 0.63 -7.50
N GLU A 68 10.12 1.95 -7.65
CA GLU A 68 9.52 2.88 -6.70
C GLU A 68 8.01 2.96 -6.98
N ALA A 69 7.21 2.79 -5.93
CA ALA A 69 5.75 2.83 -6.02
C ALA A 69 5.17 3.47 -4.76
N SER A 70 3.94 3.95 -4.84
CA SER A 70 3.20 4.42 -3.67
C SER A 70 2.25 3.33 -3.18
N ILE A 71 2.07 3.23 -1.87
CA ILE A 71 1.17 2.26 -1.24
C ILE A 71 0.49 2.87 -0.02
N TYR A 72 -0.76 2.48 0.23
CA TYR A 72 -1.48 2.86 1.44
C TYR A 72 -1.15 1.91 2.59
N VAL A 73 -0.68 2.48 3.70
CA VAL A 73 -0.34 1.76 4.93
C VAL A 73 -1.24 2.22 6.06
N LEU A 74 -1.48 1.37 7.05
CA LEU A 74 -2.25 1.74 8.23
C LEU A 74 -1.60 2.95 8.91
N GLY A 75 -2.40 4.01 9.11
CA GLY A 75 -1.96 5.21 9.80
C GLY A 75 -1.59 4.91 11.25
N THR A 76 -0.45 5.45 11.69
CA THR A 76 0.03 5.38 13.08
C THR A 76 -0.78 6.26 14.02
#